data_AF-A0A937RIZ2-F1
#
_entry.id   AF-A0A937RIZ2-F1
#
_cell.length_a   1.000
_cell.length_b   1.000
_cell.length_c   1.000
_cell.angle_alpha   90.00
_cell.angle_beta   90.00
_cell.angle_gamma   90.00
#
_symmetry.space_group_name_H-M   'P 1'
#
loop_
_entity.id
_entity.type
_entity.pdbx_description
1 polymer ?
#
loop_
_entity_poly.entity_id
_entity_poly.type
_entity_poly.pdbx_seq_one_letter_code
_entity_poly.pdbx_strand_id
1 'polypeptide(L)'
;MAGFVTRTPPTFSSAEEERLRRKQRLAAAFRVLGRSGFNEGVAGHGSVRDPELPDRHWVNVRGQGFRQVKVSDLCLVDGNGTVVDGPNKGPAARSLIAYAALTIHGSVHHARPDVISAVHTYGLYGRTWAALGHLLDPISQDTCAFYQDQDVPDDYTGVALEQEEGKKLAAALGDHKAVLLRNHGVLTVGHSVDEAFW
;
A
#
# COMPACT_ATOMS: atom_id res chain seq x y z
N MET A 1 -19.86 -8.05 -31.31
CA MET A 1 -19.17 -7.40 -30.19
C MET A 1 -18.13 -8.37 -29.67
N ALA A 2 -16.84 -8.01 -29.64
CA ALA A 2 -15.84 -8.85 -29.02
C ALA A 2 -16.14 -8.93 -27.52
N GLY A 3 -16.28 -10.14 -26.97
CA GLY A 3 -16.57 -10.35 -25.56
C GLY A 3 -15.48 -9.70 -24.71
N PHE A 4 -15.89 -8.97 -23.67
CA PHE A 4 -14.97 -8.36 -22.72
C PHE A 4 -14.25 -9.48 -21.97
N VAL A 5 -12.95 -9.68 -22.25
CA VAL A 5 -12.13 -10.67 -21.53
C VAL A 5 -11.66 -10.01 -20.24
N THR A 6 -12.32 -10.31 -19.13
CA THR A 6 -11.84 -9.94 -17.79
C THR A 6 -10.62 -10.78 -17.46
N ARG A 7 -9.50 -10.16 -17.06
CA ARG A 7 -8.33 -10.90 -16.56
C ARG A 7 -8.72 -11.61 -15.27
N THR A 8 -8.59 -12.92 -15.22
CA THR A 8 -8.66 -13.68 -13.97
C THR A 8 -7.32 -13.63 -13.24
N PRO A 9 -7.33 -13.64 -11.89
CA PRO A 9 -6.10 -13.82 -11.13
C PRO A 9 -5.36 -15.10 -11.57
N PRO A 10 -4.03 -15.08 -11.68
CA PRO A 10 -3.27 -16.28 -11.96
C PRO A 10 -3.41 -17.27 -10.81
N THR A 11 -3.44 -18.56 -11.14
CA THR A 11 -3.30 -19.66 -10.18
C THR A 11 -1.84 -20.06 -10.06
N PHE A 12 -1.40 -20.43 -8.87
CA PHE A 12 -0.01 -20.82 -8.61
C PHE A 12 0.07 -22.27 -8.15
N SER A 13 1.18 -22.94 -8.50
CA SER A 13 1.43 -24.33 -8.11
C SER A 13 1.91 -24.47 -6.66
N SER A 14 2.43 -23.37 -6.07
CA SER A 14 2.90 -23.33 -4.69
C SER A 14 2.84 -21.91 -4.10
N ALA A 15 2.86 -21.81 -2.77
CA ALA A 15 2.95 -20.53 -2.07
C ALA A 15 4.27 -19.79 -2.36
N GLU A 16 5.36 -20.51 -2.65
CA GLU A 16 6.64 -19.91 -3.05
C GLU A 16 6.53 -19.19 -4.41
N GLU A 17 5.89 -19.83 -5.39
CA GLU A 17 5.65 -19.24 -6.70
C GLU A 17 4.78 -17.98 -6.60
N GLU A 18 3.68 -18.08 -5.84
CA GLU A 18 2.80 -16.94 -5.57
C GLU A 18 3.54 -15.80 -4.87
N ARG A 19 4.34 -16.12 -3.85
CA ARG A 19 5.13 -15.13 -3.10
C ARG A 19 6.08 -14.40 -4.02
N LEU A 20 6.83 -15.14 -4.86
CA LEU A 20 7.74 -14.54 -5.82
C LEU A 20 6.98 -13.63 -6.79
N ARG A 21 5.82 -14.07 -7.29
CA ARG A 21 4.99 -13.26 -8.17
C ARG A 21 4.49 -11.98 -7.50
N ARG A 22 3.95 -12.06 -6.29
CA ARG A 22 3.49 -10.90 -5.50
C ARG A 22 4.63 -9.90 -5.28
N LYS A 23 5.82 -10.36 -4.89
CA LYS A 23 7.03 -9.52 -4.74
C LYS A 23 7.46 -8.86 -6.05
N GLN A 24 7.43 -9.60 -7.17
CA GLN A 24 7.74 -9.06 -8.50
C GLN A 24 6.74 -7.98 -8.92
N ARG A 25 5.43 -8.22 -8.72
CA ARG A 25 4.39 -7.22 -9.00
C ARG A 25 4.58 -5.98 -8.14
N LEU A 26 4.85 -6.12 -6.85
CA LEU A 26 5.09 -4.98 -5.95
C LEU A 26 6.28 -4.12 -6.43
N ALA A 27 7.42 -4.74 -6.70
CA ALA A 27 8.59 -4.02 -7.21
C ALA A 27 8.32 -3.36 -8.57
N ALA A 28 7.57 -4.02 -9.47
CA ALA A 28 7.20 -3.44 -10.76
C ALA A 28 6.24 -2.25 -10.59
N ALA A 29 5.24 -2.36 -9.71
CA ALA A 29 4.25 -1.32 -9.48
C ALA A 29 4.88 -0.06 -8.89
N PHE A 30 5.83 -0.19 -7.94
CA PHE A 30 6.64 0.95 -7.50
C PHE A 30 7.36 1.65 -8.64
N ARG A 31 7.98 0.91 -9.56
CA ARG A 31 8.68 1.52 -10.69
C ARG A 31 7.72 2.22 -11.64
N VAL A 32 6.49 1.73 -11.80
CA VAL A 32 5.43 2.41 -12.57
C VAL A 32 5.02 3.70 -11.87
N LEU A 33 4.75 3.68 -10.56
CA LEU A 33 4.43 4.88 -9.79
C LEU A 33 5.56 5.91 -9.83
N GLY A 34 6.80 5.46 -9.65
CA GLY A 34 7.98 6.32 -9.72
C GLY A 34 8.18 6.95 -11.10
N ARG A 35 7.90 6.20 -12.18
CA ARG A 35 7.90 6.72 -13.55
C ARG A 35 6.82 7.77 -13.79
N SER A 36 5.67 7.60 -13.15
CA SER A 36 4.48 8.45 -13.29
C SER A 36 4.46 9.64 -12.32
N GLY A 37 5.46 9.77 -11.43
CA GLY A 37 5.61 10.93 -10.55
C GLY A 37 4.79 10.88 -9.26
N PHE A 38 4.36 9.69 -8.82
CA PHE A 38 3.61 9.52 -7.56
C PHE A 38 4.48 9.51 -6.30
N ASN A 39 5.82 9.56 -6.45
CA ASN A 39 6.75 9.67 -5.33
C ASN A 39 7.23 11.11 -5.15
N GLU A 40 7.32 11.55 -3.90
CA GLU A 40 7.93 12.83 -3.54
C GLU A 40 9.19 12.55 -2.71
N GLY A 41 10.34 12.78 -3.33
CA GLY A 41 11.62 12.34 -2.79
C GLY A 41 11.60 10.83 -2.52
N VAL A 42 11.77 10.48 -1.24
CA VAL A 42 11.86 9.10 -0.75
C VAL A 42 10.65 8.66 0.08
N ALA A 43 9.59 9.49 0.10
CA ALA A 43 8.36 9.18 0.81
C ALA A 43 7.48 8.19 0.03
N GLY A 44 6.61 7.50 0.77
CA GLY A 44 5.68 6.52 0.25
C GLY A 44 6.13 5.08 0.49
N HIS A 45 5.13 4.21 0.60
CA HIS A 45 5.34 2.81 0.92
C HIS A 45 4.15 1.98 0.48
N GLY A 46 4.39 0.69 0.34
CA GLY A 46 3.45 -0.26 -0.22
C GLY A 46 3.78 -1.65 0.26
N SER A 47 2.72 -2.44 0.47
CA SER A 47 2.80 -3.78 1.04
C SER A 47 2.10 -4.79 0.16
N VAL A 48 2.53 -6.05 0.26
CA VAL A 48 1.76 -7.19 -0.21
C VAL A 48 1.83 -8.34 0.79
N ARG A 49 0.68 -8.89 1.18
CA ARG A 49 0.54 -10.00 2.12
C ARG A 49 1.29 -11.23 1.61
N ASP A 50 1.98 -11.92 2.50
CA ASP A 50 2.60 -13.21 2.17
C ASP A 50 1.51 -14.28 1.97
N PRO A 51 1.61 -15.14 0.94
CA PRO A 51 0.57 -16.14 0.67
C PRO A 51 0.58 -17.32 1.65
N GLU A 52 1.69 -17.57 2.36
CA GLU A 52 1.83 -18.67 3.33
C GLU A 52 1.72 -18.17 4.77
N LEU A 53 2.17 -16.93 5.02
CA LEU A 53 2.19 -16.29 6.33
C LEU A 53 1.21 -15.11 6.33
N PRO A 54 -0.10 -15.34 6.51
CA PRO A 54 -1.13 -14.32 6.28
C PRO A 54 -1.05 -13.14 7.25
N ASP A 55 -0.37 -13.27 8.39
CA ASP A 55 -0.08 -12.21 9.35
C ASP A 55 1.13 -11.33 8.95
N ARG A 56 1.75 -11.62 7.80
CA ARG A 56 2.99 -10.96 7.34
C ARG A 56 2.83 -10.35 5.97
N HIS A 57 3.64 -9.33 5.70
CA HIS A 57 3.59 -8.59 4.44
C HIS A 57 4.99 -8.13 3.99
N TRP A 58 5.21 -8.18 2.68
CA TRP A 58 6.43 -7.69 2.03
C TRP A 58 6.30 -6.19 1.76
N VAL A 59 7.33 -5.41 2.07
CA VAL A 59 7.34 -3.95 1.90
C VAL A 59 8.66 -3.44 1.30
N ASN A 60 8.63 -2.23 0.73
CA ASN A 60 9.84 -1.52 0.31
C ASN A 60 10.62 -0.93 1.50
N VAL A 61 11.92 -0.73 1.32
CA VAL A 61 12.79 -0.08 2.31
C VAL A 61 12.63 1.45 2.30
N ARG A 62 12.77 2.05 3.47
CA ARG A 62 12.81 3.50 3.71
C ARG A 62 13.92 4.14 2.89
N GLY A 63 13.67 5.33 2.36
CA GLY A 63 14.73 6.11 1.72
C GLY A 63 15.02 5.69 0.28
N GLN A 64 14.44 4.59 -0.21
CA GLN A 64 14.63 4.13 -1.56
C GLN A 64 13.66 4.83 -2.51
N GLY A 65 14.19 5.40 -3.59
CA GLY A 65 13.36 5.96 -4.65
C GLY A 65 12.54 4.86 -5.33
N PHE A 66 11.26 5.11 -5.58
CA PHE A 66 10.32 4.14 -6.20
C PHE A 66 10.84 3.53 -7.50
N ARG A 67 11.60 4.30 -8.30
CA ARG A 67 12.21 3.85 -9.56
C ARG A 67 13.28 2.76 -9.39
N GLN A 68 13.82 2.60 -8.19
CA GLN A 68 14.96 1.73 -7.90
C GLN A 68 14.57 0.45 -7.15
N VAL A 69 13.34 0.35 -6.62
CA VAL A 69 12.88 -0.81 -5.84
C VAL A 69 13.05 -2.10 -6.63
N LYS A 70 13.69 -3.12 -6.06
CA LYS A 70 13.83 -4.48 -6.61
C LYS A 70 13.23 -5.52 -5.66
N VAL A 71 12.99 -6.71 -6.20
CA VAL A 71 12.53 -7.88 -5.41
C VAL A 71 13.52 -8.22 -4.28
N SER A 72 14.82 -8.06 -4.54
CA SER A 72 15.91 -8.27 -3.57
C SER A 72 15.90 -7.26 -2.44
N ASP A 73 15.24 -6.12 -2.62
CA ASP A 73 15.24 -5.02 -1.67
C ASP A 73 14.08 -5.13 -0.67
N LEU A 74 13.08 -5.96 -0.98
CA LEU A 74 11.87 -6.09 -0.19
C LEU A 74 12.13 -6.83 1.13
N CYS A 75 11.53 -6.32 2.19
CA CYS A 75 11.59 -6.90 3.53
C CYS A 75 10.24 -7.53 3.90
N LEU A 76 10.28 -8.68 4.57
CA LEU A 76 9.09 -9.30 5.18
C LEU A 76 8.93 -8.75 6.59
N VAL A 77 7.73 -8.27 6.89
CA VAL A 77 7.36 -7.69 8.18
C VAL A 77 6.25 -8.53 8.81
N ASP A 78 6.36 -8.82 10.10
CA ASP A 78 5.33 -9.50 10.87
C ASP A 78 4.23 -8.55 11.40
N GLY A 79 3.17 -9.11 12.02
CA GLY A 79 2.07 -8.32 12.57
C GLY A 79 2.45 -7.32 13.67
N ASN A 80 3.66 -7.43 14.24
CA ASN A 80 4.18 -6.52 15.25
C ASN A 80 5.10 -5.44 14.65
N GLY A 81 5.19 -5.36 13.31
CA GLY A 81 6.06 -4.41 12.63
C GLY A 81 7.54 -4.77 12.75
N THR A 82 7.89 -6.04 12.90
CA THR A 82 9.29 -6.50 12.97
C THR A 82 9.72 -7.09 11.63
N VAL A 83 10.92 -6.73 11.19
CA VAL A 83 11.53 -7.29 9.97
C VAL A 83 12.04 -8.70 10.26
N VAL A 84 11.44 -9.70 9.62
CA VAL A 84 11.76 -11.12 9.82
C VAL A 84 12.49 -11.74 8.62
N ASP A 85 12.47 -11.09 7.46
CA ASP A 85 13.26 -11.48 6.29
C ASP A 85 13.57 -10.27 5.39
N GLY A 86 14.55 -10.39 4.51
CA GLY A 86 15.01 -9.31 3.60
C GLY A 86 16.51 -9.01 3.68
N PRO A 87 16.98 -7.98 2.93
CA PRO A 87 18.38 -7.55 2.98
C PRO A 87 18.72 -6.97 4.36
N ASN A 88 19.80 -7.48 4.97
CA ASN A 88 20.27 -7.17 6.33
C ASN A 88 19.29 -7.60 7.45
N LYS A 89 19.19 -8.91 7.73
CA LYS A 89 18.36 -9.48 8.82
C LYS A 89 18.83 -9.01 10.22
N GLY A 90 17.89 -8.80 11.14
CA GLY A 90 18.16 -8.54 12.58
C GLY A 90 17.61 -7.21 13.09
N PRO A 91 17.82 -6.86 14.39
CA PRO A 91 17.23 -5.68 15.03
C PRO A 91 17.57 -4.34 14.34
N ALA A 92 18.75 -4.23 13.72
CA ALA A 92 19.17 -3.06 12.96
C ALA A 92 18.36 -2.85 11.67
N ALA A 93 17.74 -3.91 11.13
CA ALA A 93 16.91 -3.88 9.92
C ALA A 93 15.64 -3.06 10.09
N ARG A 94 15.16 -2.88 11.33
CA ARG A 94 13.97 -2.06 11.62
C ARG A 94 14.17 -0.61 11.19
N SER A 95 15.41 -0.11 11.21
CA SER A 95 15.75 1.23 10.71
C SER A 95 15.59 1.36 9.18
N LEU A 96 15.57 0.22 8.46
CA LEU A 96 15.48 0.16 7.00
C LEU A 96 14.05 0.26 6.48
N ILE A 97 13.02 0.22 7.33
CA ILE A 97 11.62 0.35 6.89
C ILE A 97 11.03 1.63 7.47
N ALA A 98 10.19 2.32 6.70
CA ALA A 98 9.50 3.50 7.19
C ALA A 98 8.58 3.06 8.32
N TYR A 99 8.71 3.66 9.51
CA TYR A 99 7.90 3.28 10.67
C TYR A 99 6.39 3.33 10.35
N ALA A 100 5.97 4.33 9.57
CA ALA A 100 4.61 4.44 9.04
C ALA A 100 4.18 3.24 8.16
N ALA A 101 5.09 2.63 7.40
CA ALA A 101 4.80 1.42 6.65
C ALA A 101 4.51 0.23 7.57
N LEU A 102 5.18 0.16 8.73
CA LEU A 102 4.98 -0.90 9.73
C LEU A 102 3.64 -0.74 10.45
N THR A 103 3.27 0.50 10.82
CA THR A 103 2.06 0.75 11.60
C THR A 103 0.79 0.80 10.76
N ILE A 104 0.80 1.51 9.64
CA ILE A 104 -0.39 1.68 8.79
C ILE A 104 -0.73 0.36 8.10
N HIS A 105 0.21 -0.23 7.36
CA HIS A 105 -0.09 -1.44 6.57
C HIS A 105 -0.35 -2.63 7.47
N GLY A 106 0.36 -2.76 8.60
CA GLY A 106 0.07 -3.79 9.59
C GLY A 106 -1.35 -3.69 10.15
N SER A 107 -1.80 -2.49 10.51
CA SER A 107 -3.15 -2.26 11.03
C SER A 107 -4.23 -2.52 9.98
N VAL A 108 -4.01 -2.07 8.74
CA VAL A 108 -4.91 -2.33 7.60
C VAL A 108 -5.01 -3.84 7.35
N HIS A 109 -3.88 -4.54 7.22
CA HIS A 109 -3.90 -5.98 6.97
C HIS A 109 -4.49 -6.81 8.12
N HIS A 110 -4.39 -6.31 9.36
CA HIS A 110 -5.01 -6.93 10.52
C HIS A 110 -6.53 -6.74 10.52
N ALA A 111 -7.00 -5.52 10.27
CA ALA A 111 -8.43 -5.19 10.24
C ALA A 111 -9.14 -5.79 9.00
N ARG A 112 -8.42 -5.92 7.88
CA ARG A 112 -8.95 -6.36 6.58
C ARG A 112 -8.19 -7.58 6.05
N PRO A 113 -8.54 -8.82 6.46
CA PRO A 113 -7.92 -10.04 5.96
C PRO A 113 -8.04 -10.24 4.44
N ASP A 114 -9.09 -9.67 3.83
CA ASP A 114 -9.34 -9.66 2.39
C ASP A 114 -8.33 -8.79 1.62
N VAL A 115 -7.77 -7.76 2.26
CA VAL A 115 -6.76 -6.89 1.64
C VAL A 115 -5.44 -7.64 1.48
N ILE A 116 -5.01 -7.81 0.23
CA ILE A 116 -3.74 -8.44 -0.14
C ILE A 116 -2.66 -7.40 -0.35
N SER A 117 -2.98 -6.21 -0.87
CA SER A 117 -1.99 -5.15 -1.07
C SER A 117 -2.55 -3.80 -0.66
N ALA A 118 -1.67 -2.95 -0.16
CA ALA A 118 -1.97 -1.57 0.16
C ALA A 118 -0.82 -0.68 -0.31
N VAL A 119 -1.12 0.55 -0.73
CA VAL A 119 -0.10 1.53 -1.13
C VAL A 119 -0.48 2.93 -0.67
N HIS A 120 0.49 3.60 -0.06
CA HIS A 120 0.37 4.98 0.37
C HIS A 120 1.36 5.85 -0.41
N THR A 121 0.83 6.88 -1.06
CA THR A 121 1.62 7.79 -1.90
C THR A 121 1.39 9.25 -1.53
N TYR A 122 2.35 10.08 -1.95
CA TYR A 122 2.39 11.52 -1.73
C TYR A 122 2.36 12.27 -3.07
N GLY A 123 1.73 11.66 -4.09
CA GLY A 123 1.64 12.26 -5.42
C GLY A 123 1.01 13.65 -5.35
N LEU A 124 1.55 14.59 -6.15
CA LEU A 124 1.21 16.01 -6.08
C LEU A 124 -0.31 16.25 -6.05
N TYR A 125 -1.04 15.71 -7.04
CA TYR A 125 -2.48 15.92 -7.17
C TYR A 125 -3.28 15.29 -6.02
N GLY A 126 -2.94 14.05 -5.63
CA GLY A 126 -3.62 13.35 -4.54
C GLY A 126 -3.47 14.10 -3.22
N ARG A 127 -2.24 14.55 -2.89
CA ARG A 127 -1.99 15.35 -1.69
C ARG A 127 -2.67 16.71 -1.75
N THR A 128 -2.64 17.39 -2.91
CA THR A 128 -3.32 18.68 -3.08
C THR A 128 -4.82 18.55 -2.86
N TRP A 129 -5.46 17.52 -3.42
CA TRP A 129 -6.90 17.30 -3.22
C TRP A 129 -7.21 16.91 -1.78
N ALA A 130 -6.45 15.99 -1.19
CA ALA A 130 -6.63 15.58 0.20
C ALA A 130 -6.53 16.75 1.18
N ALA A 131 -5.70 17.77 0.89
CA ALA A 131 -5.62 18.97 1.71
C ALA A 131 -6.93 19.79 1.78
N LEU A 132 -7.86 19.60 0.83
CA LEU A 132 -9.17 20.24 0.83
C LEU A 132 -10.19 19.53 1.73
N GLY A 133 -9.94 18.28 2.12
CA GLY A 133 -10.85 17.52 2.98
C GLY A 133 -12.14 17.07 2.30
N HIS A 134 -12.11 16.81 0.99
CA HIS A 134 -13.26 16.36 0.20
C HIS A 134 -13.04 14.98 -0.43
N LEU A 135 -14.12 14.20 -0.49
CA LEU A 135 -14.18 12.98 -1.31
C LEU A 135 -14.01 13.35 -2.80
N LEU A 136 -13.64 12.38 -3.63
CA LEU A 136 -13.69 12.54 -5.08
C LEU A 136 -15.13 12.45 -5.58
N ASP A 137 -15.59 13.49 -6.25
CA ASP A 137 -16.91 13.49 -6.89
C ASP A 137 -16.89 12.59 -8.15
N PRO A 138 -17.99 11.86 -8.44
CA PRO A 138 -18.09 10.97 -9.61
C PRO A 138 -18.40 11.77 -10.90
N ILE A 139 -17.50 12.69 -11.25
CA ILE A 139 -17.68 13.62 -12.40
C ILE A 139 -17.00 13.14 -13.68
N SER A 140 -16.26 12.02 -13.61
CA SER A 140 -15.61 11.37 -14.75
C SER A 140 -15.77 9.86 -14.67
N GLN A 141 -15.61 9.17 -15.80
CA GLN A 141 -15.69 7.71 -15.84
C GLN A 141 -14.68 7.05 -14.88
N ASP A 142 -13.48 7.63 -14.73
CA ASP A 142 -12.43 7.09 -13.86
C ASP A 142 -12.75 7.32 -12.37
N THR A 143 -13.31 8.48 -12.01
CA THR A 143 -13.69 8.78 -10.62
C THR A 143 -14.88 7.95 -10.14
N CYS A 144 -15.74 7.47 -11.04
CA CYS A 144 -16.80 6.52 -10.71
C CYS A 144 -16.28 5.22 -10.07
N ALA A 145 -15.01 4.84 -10.30
CA ALA A 145 -14.42 3.65 -9.68
C ALA A 145 -14.31 3.75 -8.13
N PHE A 146 -14.42 4.97 -7.59
CA PHE A 146 -14.33 5.29 -6.15
C PHE A 146 -15.66 5.78 -5.58
N TYR A 147 -16.74 5.79 -6.36
CA TYR A 147 -18.04 6.28 -5.89
C TYR A 147 -18.54 5.41 -4.72
N GLN A 148 -18.80 6.05 -3.57
CA GLN A 148 -19.20 5.38 -2.32
C GLN A 148 -18.19 4.33 -1.80
N ASP A 149 -16.94 4.39 -2.26
CA ASP A 149 -15.89 3.41 -1.95
C ASP A 149 -14.58 4.10 -1.54
N GLN A 150 -14.72 5.22 -0.83
CA GLN A 150 -13.64 6.07 -0.36
C GLN A 150 -14.05 6.82 0.91
N ASP A 151 -13.08 7.23 1.73
CA ASP A 151 -13.33 8.12 2.87
C ASP A 151 -12.25 9.22 3.02
N VAL A 152 -12.54 10.25 3.80
CA VAL A 152 -11.63 11.35 4.15
C VAL A 152 -11.62 11.53 5.67
N PRO A 153 -10.70 10.84 6.40
CA PRO A 153 -10.60 11.04 7.83
C PRO A 153 -10.16 12.47 8.19
N ASP A 154 -10.79 13.03 9.22
CA ASP A 154 -10.51 14.38 9.74
C ASP A 154 -9.75 14.35 11.06
N ASP A 155 -8.57 13.75 11.04
CA ASP A 155 -7.78 13.51 12.25
C ASP A 155 -6.26 13.62 12.02
N TYR A 156 -5.80 14.39 11.03
CA TYR A 156 -4.36 14.52 10.77
C TYR A 156 -3.62 15.08 12.00
N THR A 157 -2.89 14.20 12.70
CA THR A 157 -2.18 14.52 13.93
C THR A 157 -0.69 14.79 13.73
N GLY A 158 -0.20 14.73 12.48
CA GLY A 158 1.21 14.89 12.13
C GLY A 158 1.84 13.60 11.62
N VAL A 159 3.12 13.37 11.90
CA VAL A 159 3.83 12.18 11.40
C VAL A 159 3.31 10.94 12.15
N ALA A 160 2.79 9.97 11.42
CA ALA A 160 2.32 8.68 11.95
C ALA A 160 3.47 7.84 12.52
N LEU A 161 3.87 8.14 13.76
CA LEU A 161 4.91 7.45 14.53
C LEU A 161 4.35 6.52 15.61
N GLU A 162 3.03 6.41 15.71
CA GLU A 162 2.36 5.63 16.74
C GLU A 162 1.46 4.54 16.12
N GLN A 163 1.35 3.41 16.83
CA GLN A 163 0.52 2.29 16.39
C GLN A 163 -0.98 2.63 16.39
N GLU A 164 -1.40 3.53 17.29
CA GLU A 164 -2.79 3.99 17.37
C GLU A 164 -3.22 4.74 16.10
N GLU A 165 -2.32 5.47 15.44
CA GLU A 165 -2.61 6.14 14.17
C GLU A 165 -2.92 5.14 13.05
N GLY A 166 -2.18 4.01 13.02
CA GLY A 166 -2.46 2.93 12.10
C GLY A 166 -3.84 2.31 12.31
N LYS A 167 -4.27 2.14 13.57
CA LYS A 167 -5.60 1.60 13.91
C LYS A 167 -6.72 2.56 13.54
N LYS A 168 -6.58 3.86 13.83
CA LYS A 168 -7.55 4.88 13.42
C LYS A 168 -7.70 4.91 11.91
N LEU A 169 -6.58 4.86 11.19
CA LEU A 169 -6.59 4.83 9.74
C LEU A 169 -7.26 3.56 9.18
N ALA A 170 -6.99 2.40 9.78
CA ALA A 170 -7.67 1.16 9.39
C ALA A 170 -9.19 1.23 9.67
N ALA A 171 -9.59 1.87 10.78
CA ALA A 171 -11.00 2.09 11.10
C ALA A 171 -11.68 3.08 10.13
N ALA A 172 -11.00 4.16 9.76
CA ALA A 172 -11.47 5.13 8.77
C ALA A 172 -11.54 4.54 7.35
N LEU A 173 -10.60 3.65 7.00
CA LEU A 173 -10.69 2.90 5.76
C LEU A 173 -11.96 2.03 5.73
N GLY A 174 -12.36 1.45 6.87
CA GLY A 174 -13.56 0.64 6.98
C GLY A 174 -13.58 -0.45 5.91
N ASP A 175 -14.68 -0.53 5.16
CA ASP A 175 -14.84 -1.45 4.01
C ASP A 175 -14.39 -0.84 2.67
N HIS A 176 -13.96 0.43 2.66
CA HIS A 176 -13.61 1.16 1.44
C HIS A 176 -12.28 0.71 0.82
N LYS A 177 -12.09 1.00 -0.48
CA LYS A 177 -10.83 0.73 -1.19
C LYS A 177 -9.81 1.86 -1.11
N ALA A 178 -10.22 3.07 -0.73
CA ALA A 178 -9.37 4.24 -0.73
C ALA A 178 -9.67 5.19 0.43
N VAL A 179 -8.65 5.89 0.90
CA VAL A 179 -8.81 7.03 1.81
C VAL A 179 -7.89 8.17 1.42
N LEU A 180 -8.44 9.38 1.49
CA LEU A 180 -7.70 10.62 1.26
C LEU A 180 -7.30 11.20 2.62
N LEU A 181 -6.01 11.13 2.92
CA LEU A 181 -5.47 11.56 4.20
C LEU A 181 -5.26 13.07 4.17
N ARG A 182 -6.08 13.80 4.93
CA ARG A 182 -6.02 15.27 4.95
C ARG A 182 -4.61 15.77 5.23
N ASN A 183 -4.17 16.70 4.38
CA ASN A 183 -2.83 17.32 4.46
C ASN A 183 -1.63 16.36 4.33
N HIS A 184 -1.88 15.12 3.90
CA HIS A 184 -0.88 14.05 3.94
C HIS A 184 -0.71 13.36 2.59
N GLY A 185 -1.74 12.67 2.08
CA GLY A 185 -1.62 11.89 0.85
C GLY A 185 -2.82 10.97 0.62
N VAL A 186 -2.59 9.86 -0.09
CA VAL A 186 -3.64 8.89 -0.43
C VAL A 186 -3.19 7.50 -0.04
N LEU A 187 -4.09 6.69 0.52
CA LEU A 187 -3.91 5.26 0.73
C LEU A 187 -4.97 4.50 -0.07
N THR A 188 -4.56 3.49 -0.82
CA THR A 188 -5.44 2.56 -1.53
C THR A 188 -5.13 1.12 -1.15
N VAL A 189 -6.15 0.26 -1.24
CA VAL A 189 -6.05 -1.18 -0.95
C VAL A 189 -6.68 -2.01 -2.07
N GLY A 190 -6.34 -3.29 -2.12
CA GLY A 190 -6.94 -4.23 -3.06
C GLY A 190 -6.63 -5.70 -2.77
N HIS A 191 -7.30 -6.58 -3.50
CA HIS A 191 -7.10 -8.03 -3.50
C HIS A 191 -5.87 -8.47 -4.30
N SER A 192 -5.18 -7.51 -4.93
CA SER A 192 -3.90 -7.72 -5.59
C SER A 192 -3.07 -6.43 -5.59
N VAL A 193 -1.77 -6.55 -5.86
CA VAL A 193 -0.90 -5.38 -6.10
C VAL A 193 -1.42 -4.56 -7.27
N ASP A 194 -1.86 -5.25 -8.34
CA ASP A 194 -2.38 -4.62 -9.55
C ASP A 194 -3.58 -3.72 -9.27
N GLU A 195 -4.49 -4.17 -8.41
CA GLU A 195 -5.68 -3.42 -8.00
C GLU A 195 -5.34 -2.25 -7.08
N ALA A 196 -4.50 -2.48 -6.06
CA ALA A 196 -4.14 -1.43 -5.11
C ALA A 196 -3.35 -0.28 -5.77
N PHE A 197 -2.55 -0.56 -6.81
CA PHE A 197 -1.66 0.41 -7.47
C PHE A 197 -2.23 1.02 -8.76
N TRP A 198 -3.43 0.64 -9.19
CA TRP A 198 -4.11 1.21 -10.35
C TRP A 198 -4.65 2.61 -10.03
#